data_AF-X1PBL8-F1
#
_entry.id   AF-X1PBL8-F1
#
_cell.length_a   1.000
_cell.length_b   1.000
_cell.length_c   1.000
_cell.angle_alpha   90.00
_cell.angle_beta   90.00
_cell.angle_gamma   90.00
#
_symmetry.space_group_name_H-M   'P 1'
#
loop_
_entity.id
_entity.type
_entity.pdbx_description
1 polymer ?
#
loop_
_entity_poly.entity_id
_entity_poly.type
_entity_poly.pdbx_seq_one_letter_code
_entity_poly.pdbx_strand_id
1 'polypeptide(L)'
;MKVNPHIFRDYDIRGLYPDEINKLVAYKIGQVFVDFIKKRRKLKKIDIIIGRDNRLSSPILFKALTRGIIDSGANVVSVGVCTTPMLYFASAFYKFDDGGIMITASHLPKKYNGFKLVKEVPIPIDFQTGLKKIKEMIIKKEFKVSKAKGKMIQKNILKEYVKFNFKAFAIPKITPLKVVIDTGNTTTGIIIPEIFKRTKC
;
A
#
# COMPACT_ATOMS: atom_id res chain seq x y z
N MET A 1 -12.99 -11.27 18.11
CA MET A 1 -13.31 -11.51 16.68
C MET A 1 -12.21 -12.29 15.98
N LYS A 2 -12.59 -13.32 15.21
CA LYS A 2 -11.71 -14.14 14.37
C LYS A 2 -11.59 -13.48 12.98
N VAL A 3 -10.44 -13.59 12.32
CA VAL A 3 -10.28 -13.08 10.94
C VAL A 3 -10.99 -14.04 9.99
N ASN A 4 -11.87 -13.54 9.13
CA ASN A 4 -12.55 -14.35 8.13
C ASN A 4 -11.51 -14.86 7.10
N PRO A 5 -11.29 -16.17 6.96
CA PRO A 5 -10.29 -16.71 6.03
C PRO A 5 -10.61 -16.50 4.54
N HIS A 6 -11.84 -16.11 4.20
CA HIS A 6 -12.29 -15.89 2.82
C HIS A 6 -11.92 -14.51 2.26
N ILE A 7 -11.42 -13.59 3.11
CA ILE A 7 -10.95 -12.28 2.64
C ILE A 7 -9.63 -12.37 1.89
N PHE A 8 -8.88 -13.47 2.03
CA PHE A 8 -7.65 -13.73 1.29
C PHE A 8 -8.01 -14.30 -0.08
N ARG A 9 -7.87 -13.48 -1.12
CA ARG A 9 -8.13 -13.81 -2.52
C ARG A 9 -6.83 -14.17 -3.22
N ASP A 10 -6.90 -14.36 -4.53
CA ASP A 10 -5.76 -14.82 -5.34
C ASP A 10 -4.60 -13.81 -5.37
N TYR A 11 -4.89 -12.50 -5.37
CA TYR A 11 -3.88 -11.46 -5.54
C TYR A 11 -3.87 -10.41 -4.44
N ASP A 12 -4.87 -10.41 -3.54
CA ASP A 12 -4.99 -9.43 -2.48
C ASP A 12 -5.89 -9.90 -1.33
N ILE A 13 -6.00 -9.05 -0.31
CA ILE A 13 -6.88 -9.24 0.83
C ILE A 13 -8.04 -8.24 0.68
N ARG A 14 -9.28 -8.70 0.53
CA ARG A 14 -10.45 -7.84 0.34
C ARG A 14 -11.71 -8.36 1.03
N GLY A 15 -12.54 -7.43 1.46
CA GLY A 15 -13.85 -7.71 2.04
C GLY A 15 -14.63 -6.43 2.34
N LEU A 16 -15.85 -6.60 2.84
CA LEU A 16 -16.72 -5.53 3.29
C LEU A 16 -16.15 -4.85 4.55
N TYR A 17 -16.21 -3.52 4.59
CA TYR A 17 -15.91 -2.74 5.78
C TYR A 17 -17.21 -2.31 6.47
N PRO A 18 -17.33 -2.43 7.81
CA PRO A 18 -16.33 -2.92 8.76
C PRO A 18 -16.40 -4.43 9.06
N ASP A 19 -17.32 -5.18 8.46
CA ASP A 19 -17.64 -6.53 8.92
C ASP A 19 -16.50 -7.54 8.69
N GLU A 20 -15.91 -7.53 7.49
CA GLU A 20 -14.84 -8.45 7.09
C GLU A 20 -13.46 -7.81 7.15
N ILE A 21 -13.36 -6.53 6.77
CA ILE A 21 -12.15 -5.71 6.84
C ILE A 21 -12.38 -4.60 7.87
N ASN A 22 -11.52 -4.54 8.89
CA ASN A 22 -11.63 -3.57 9.98
C ASN A 22 -10.29 -3.30 10.66
N LYS A 23 -10.31 -2.48 11.71
CA LYS A 23 -9.14 -2.13 12.54
C LYS A 23 -8.39 -3.37 13.04
N LEU A 24 -9.11 -4.41 13.49
CA LEU A 24 -8.48 -5.62 14.02
C LEU A 24 -7.76 -6.40 12.92
N VAL A 25 -8.40 -6.56 11.76
CA VAL A 25 -7.80 -7.23 10.60
C VAL A 25 -6.57 -6.45 10.10
N ALA A 26 -6.68 -5.14 9.95
CA ALA A 26 -5.56 -4.27 9.54
C ALA A 26 -4.36 -4.39 10.50
N TYR A 27 -4.61 -4.34 11.80
CA TYR A 27 -3.57 -4.50 12.81
C TYR A 27 -2.85 -5.85 12.71
N LYS A 28 -3.61 -6.96 12.60
CA LYS A 28 -3.05 -8.31 12.47
C LYS A 28 -2.26 -8.52 11.17
N ILE A 29 -2.75 -7.97 10.06
CA ILE A 29 -2.01 -7.99 8.79
C ILE A 29 -0.68 -7.28 8.95
N GLY A 30 -0.66 -6.11 9.60
CA GLY A 30 0.58 -5.39 9.88
C GLY A 30 1.59 -6.21 10.67
N GLN A 31 1.15 -6.88 11.74
CA GLN A 31 2.02 -7.70 12.57
C GLN A 31 2.60 -8.90 11.80
N VAL A 32 1.71 -9.69 11.18
CA VAL A 32 2.10 -10.91 10.48
C VAL A 32 2.96 -10.60 9.25
N PHE A 33 2.68 -9.51 8.55
CA PHE A 33 3.44 -9.14 7.37
C PHE A 33 4.91 -8.83 7.71
N VAL A 34 5.15 -8.14 8.83
CA VAL A 34 6.52 -7.87 9.31
C VAL A 34 7.28 -9.17 9.56
N ASP A 35 6.67 -10.11 10.27
CA ASP A 35 7.31 -11.40 10.55
C ASP A 35 7.52 -12.24 9.29
N PHE A 36 6.56 -12.23 8.37
CA PHE A 36 6.66 -12.90 7.09
C PHE A 36 7.89 -12.40 6.30
N ILE A 37 8.03 -11.07 6.17
CA ILE A 37 9.16 -10.45 5.47
C ILE A 37 10.48 -10.72 6.20
N LYS A 38 10.55 -10.50 7.52
CA LYS A 38 11.77 -10.75 8.31
C LYS A 38 12.26 -12.19 8.17
N LYS A 39 11.36 -13.18 8.24
CA LYS A 39 11.70 -14.60 8.05
C LYS A 39 12.15 -14.89 6.62
N ARG A 40 11.41 -14.41 5.62
CA ARG A 40 11.71 -14.62 4.20
C ARG A 40 13.08 -14.06 3.82
N ARG A 41 13.40 -12.84 4.30
CA ARG A 41 14.63 -12.12 3.96
C ARG A 41 15.77 -12.31 4.96
N LYS A 42 15.55 -13.02 6.06
CA LYS A 42 16.50 -13.16 7.19
C LYS A 42 16.96 -11.81 7.75
N LEU A 43 16.06 -10.82 7.80
CA LEU A 43 16.34 -9.46 8.28
C LEU A 43 15.87 -9.27 9.72
N LYS A 44 16.64 -8.53 10.52
CA LYS A 44 16.27 -8.18 11.90
C LYS A 44 15.42 -6.91 11.98
N LYS A 45 15.70 -5.94 11.11
CA LYS A 45 15.03 -4.64 11.03
C LYS A 45 14.65 -4.39 9.58
N ILE A 46 13.44 -3.92 9.36
CA ILE A 46 12.89 -3.66 8.03
C ILE A 46 12.01 -2.40 8.05
N ASP A 47 11.86 -1.80 6.88
CA ASP A 47 10.99 -0.65 6.64
C ASP A 47 9.85 -1.05 5.68
N ILE A 48 8.60 -0.91 6.12
CA ILE A 48 7.43 -1.22 5.29
C ILE A 48 6.86 0.06 4.68
N ILE A 49 6.85 0.14 3.36
CA ILE A 49 6.24 1.27 2.65
C ILE A 49 4.72 1.10 2.57
N ILE A 50 3.94 2.13 2.91
CA ILE A 50 2.48 2.07 2.92
C ILE A 50 1.89 3.24 2.13
N GLY A 51 0.99 2.90 1.20
CA GLY A 51 0.13 3.84 0.50
C GLY A 51 -1.34 3.51 0.73
N ARG A 52 -2.22 4.46 0.47
CA ARG A 52 -3.67 4.24 0.54
C ARG A 52 -4.42 4.99 -0.55
N ASP A 53 -5.57 4.45 -0.93
CA ASP A 53 -6.54 5.19 -1.73
C ASP A 53 -7.35 6.19 -0.88
N ASN A 54 -8.30 6.84 -1.52
CA ASN A 54 -9.17 7.86 -0.94
C ASN A 54 -10.49 7.32 -0.36
N ARG A 55 -10.66 6.01 -0.15
CA ARG A 55 -11.87 5.46 0.51
C ARG A 55 -11.98 6.00 1.93
N LEU A 56 -13.22 6.25 2.41
CA LEU A 56 -13.48 6.76 3.75
C LEU A 56 -12.96 5.83 4.87
N SER A 57 -12.91 4.52 4.62
CA SER A 57 -12.36 3.54 5.55
C SER A 57 -10.82 3.48 5.55
N SER A 58 -10.15 3.97 4.50
CA SER A 58 -8.70 3.85 4.33
C SER A 58 -7.88 4.56 5.43
N PRO A 59 -8.23 5.78 5.92
CA PRO A 59 -7.52 6.40 7.04
C PRO A 59 -7.54 5.56 8.34
N ILE A 60 -8.69 4.93 8.63
CA ILE A 60 -8.87 4.10 9.81
C ILE A 60 -8.04 2.82 9.71
N LEU A 61 -8.09 2.16 8.55
CA LEU A 61 -7.30 0.97 8.27
C LEU A 61 -5.80 1.27 8.27
N PHE A 62 -5.40 2.41 7.71
CA PHE A 62 -4.01 2.90 7.73
C PHE A 62 -3.50 3.02 9.16
N LYS A 63 -4.21 3.74 10.05
CA LYS A 63 -3.79 3.91 11.45
C LYS A 63 -3.61 2.56 12.16
N ALA A 64 -4.52 1.61 11.95
CA ALA A 64 -4.44 0.29 12.56
C ALA A 64 -3.30 -0.57 11.98
N LEU A 65 -3.13 -0.57 10.66
CA LEU A 65 -2.05 -1.26 9.96
C LEU A 65 -0.67 -0.75 10.39
N THR A 66 -0.49 0.57 10.39
CA THR A 66 0.73 1.25 10.84
C THR A 66 1.09 0.87 12.26
N ARG A 67 0.09 0.84 13.16
CA ARG A 67 0.30 0.41 14.55
C ARG A 67 0.77 -1.04 14.62
N GLY A 68 0.16 -1.95 13.85
CA GLY A 68 0.56 -3.35 13.80
C GLY A 68 2.01 -3.55 13.35
N ILE A 69 2.44 -2.80 12.33
CA ILE A 69 3.82 -2.85 11.81
C ILE A 69 4.82 -2.31 12.84
N ILE A 70 4.51 -1.16 13.44
CA ILE A 70 5.36 -0.50 14.44
C ILE A 70 5.51 -1.35 15.71
N ASP A 71 4.42 -1.94 16.21
CA ASP A 71 4.43 -2.81 17.39
C ASP A 71 5.21 -4.13 17.11
N SER A 72 5.35 -4.54 15.85
CA SER A 72 6.20 -5.66 15.42
C SER A 72 7.66 -5.27 15.11
N GLY A 73 8.04 -4.03 15.44
CA GLY A 73 9.43 -3.56 15.39
C GLY A 73 9.96 -3.32 13.98
N ALA A 74 9.09 -2.93 13.05
CA ALA A 74 9.44 -2.42 11.73
C ALA A 74 9.06 -0.94 11.63
N ASN A 75 9.81 -0.17 10.85
CA ASN A 75 9.39 1.21 10.57
C ASN A 75 8.31 1.21 9.49
N VAL A 76 7.53 2.27 9.47
CA VAL A 76 6.55 2.54 8.41
C VAL A 76 7.02 3.73 7.62
N VAL A 77 7.10 3.58 6.29
CA VAL A 77 7.31 4.68 5.36
C VAL A 77 5.98 4.96 4.68
N SER A 78 5.25 5.96 5.17
CA SER A 78 3.97 6.35 4.57
C SER A 78 4.20 7.26 3.37
N VAL A 79 3.63 6.91 2.22
CA VAL A 79 3.54 7.79 1.04
C VAL A 79 2.19 8.50 0.94
N GLY A 80 1.37 8.41 2.00
CA GLY A 80 0.07 9.07 2.08
C GLY A 80 -0.96 8.50 1.11
N VAL A 81 -1.80 9.41 0.59
CA VAL A 81 -2.79 9.09 -0.46
C VAL A 81 -2.05 8.99 -1.79
N CYS A 82 -2.09 7.82 -2.43
CA CYS A 82 -1.38 7.59 -3.69
C CYS A 82 -2.10 6.53 -4.53
N THR A 83 -1.76 6.44 -5.81
CA THR A 83 -2.20 5.31 -6.64
C THR A 83 -1.34 4.07 -6.35
N THR A 84 -1.80 2.87 -6.74
CA THR A 84 -0.96 1.67 -6.63
C THR A 84 0.36 1.79 -7.41
N PRO A 85 0.37 2.31 -8.67
CA PRO A 85 1.63 2.57 -9.37
C PRO A 85 2.56 3.56 -8.66
N MET A 86 2.01 4.60 -8.00
CA MET A 86 2.82 5.53 -7.21
C MET A 86 3.50 4.85 -6.02
N LEU A 87 2.84 3.88 -5.36
CA LEU A 87 3.46 3.11 -4.28
C LEU A 87 4.66 2.31 -4.80
N TYR A 88 4.48 1.62 -5.93
CA TYR A 88 5.55 0.82 -6.55
C TYR A 88 6.71 1.69 -7.00
N PHE A 89 6.40 2.83 -7.64
CA PHE A 89 7.39 3.83 -7.98
C PHE A 89 8.12 4.36 -6.74
N ALA A 90 7.42 4.67 -5.65
CA ALA A 90 8.05 5.15 -4.42
C ALA A 90 9.01 4.13 -3.80
N SER A 91 8.62 2.85 -3.81
CA SER A 91 9.48 1.74 -3.38
C SER A 91 10.78 1.71 -4.19
N ALA A 92 10.68 1.72 -5.52
CA ALA A 92 11.84 1.75 -6.41
C ALA A 92 12.68 3.04 -6.24
N PHE A 93 12.03 4.21 -6.23
CA PHE A 93 12.66 5.52 -6.20
C PHE A 93 13.46 5.75 -4.91
N TYR A 94 12.89 5.42 -3.76
CA TYR A 94 13.58 5.54 -2.47
C TYR A 94 14.48 4.35 -2.16
N LYS A 95 14.60 3.37 -3.07
CA LYS A 95 15.32 2.12 -2.84
C LYS A 95 14.84 1.39 -1.57
N PHE A 96 13.53 1.47 -1.29
CA PHE A 96 12.89 0.67 -0.25
C PHE A 96 12.47 -0.67 -0.86
N ASP A 97 13.18 -1.73 -0.50
CA ASP A 97 12.95 -3.06 -1.06
C ASP A 97 12.47 -4.07 0.00
N ASP A 98 12.35 -3.72 1.28
CA ASP A 98 11.96 -4.69 2.30
C ASP A 98 10.53 -5.24 2.11
N GLY A 99 9.58 -4.39 1.75
CA GLY A 99 8.20 -4.76 1.47
C GLY A 99 7.23 -3.58 1.56
N GLY A 100 5.99 -3.78 1.14
CA GLY A 100 5.00 -2.70 1.11
C GLY A 100 3.55 -3.16 1.10
N ILE A 101 2.66 -2.23 1.42
CA ILE A 101 1.22 -2.46 1.49
C ILE A 101 0.46 -1.29 0.87
N MET A 102 -0.40 -1.58 -0.11
CA MET A 102 -1.37 -0.64 -0.64
C MET A 102 -2.75 -0.90 -0.03
N ILE A 103 -3.31 0.07 0.68
CA ILE A 103 -4.68 0.01 1.19
C ILE A 103 -5.64 0.45 0.10
N THR A 104 -6.37 -0.51 -0.48
CA THR A 104 -7.34 -0.25 -1.54
C THR A 104 -8.21 -1.48 -1.81
N ALA A 105 -9.43 -1.27 -2.28
CA ALA A 105 -10.21 -2.30 -2.99
C ALA A 105 -10.33 -2.01 -4.50
N SER A 106 -9.41 -1.22 -5.05
CA SER A 106 -9.30 -0.91 -6.48
C SER A 106 -10.64 -0.42 -7.05
N HIS A 107 -11.26 -1.16 -7.96
CA HIS A 107 -12.52 -0.82 -8.63
C HIS A 107 -13.79 -1.25 -7.87
N LEU A 108 -13.68 -1.96 -6.74
CA LEU A 108 -14.88 -2.45 -6.03
C LEU A 108 -15.70 -1.30 -5.43
N PRO A 109 -17.01 -1.48 -5.22
CA PRO A 109 -17.88 -0.48 -4.60
C PRO A 109 -17.31 0.09 -3.29
N LYS A 110 -17.73 1.30 -2.91
CA LYS A 110 -17.21 2.05 -1.75
C LYS A 110 -17.23 1.30 -0.41
N LYS A 111 -18.13 0.32 -0.25
CA LYS A 111 -18.26 -0.53 0.94
C LYS A 111 -17.13 -1.55 1.11
N TYR A 112 -16.37 -1.83 0.06
CA TYR A 112 -15.20 -2.71 0.13
C TYR A 112 -13.93 -1.94 0.48
N ASN A 113 -13.01 -2.61 1.15
CA ASN A 113 -11.62 -2.18 1.22
C ASN A 113 -10.70 -3.41 1.30
N GLY A 114 -9.39 -3.19 1.39
CA GLY A 114 -8.44 -4.27 1.34
C GLY A 114 -6.99 -3.84 1.36
N PHE A 115 -6.12 -4.82 1.12
CA PHE A 115 -4.67 -4.69 1.16
C PHE A 115 -4.07 -5.46 -0.01
N LYS A 116 -3.30 -4.78 -0.87
CA LYS A 116 -2.37 -5.43 -1.80
C LYS A 116 -1.00 -5.42 -1.14
N LEU A 117 -0.38 -6.60 -1.02
CA LEU A 117 0.93 -6.74 -0.39
C LEU A 117 1.99 -6.87 -1.48
N VAL A 118 3.14 -6.22 -1.28
CA VAL A 118 4.32 -6.36 -2.13
C VAL A 118 5.52 -6.78 -1.30
N LYS A 119 6.33 -7.67 -1.85
CA LYS A 119 7.62 -8.06 -1.30
C LYS A 119 8.74 -7.23 -1.94
N GLU A 120 9.95 -7.76 -2.02
CA GLU A 120 11.09 -7.12 -2.66
C GLU A 120 10.82 -6.62 -4.09
N VAL A 121 11.43 -5.48 -4.45
CA VAL A 121 11.45 -4.91 -5.81
C VAL A 121 10.04 -4.75 -6.43
N PRO A 122 9.23 -3.85 -5.86
CA PRO A 122 7.77 -4.00 -5.66
C PRO A 122 7.10 -5.20 -6.38
N ILE A 123 7.48 -6.44 -6.03
CA ILE A 123 6.83 -7.63 -6.59
C ILE A 123 5.55 -7.91 -5.80
N PRO A 124 4.37 -8.01 -6.43
CA PRO A 124 3.13 -8.40 -5.76
C PRO A 124 3.24 -9.75 -5.07
N ILE A 125 2.55 -9.89 -3.94
CA ILE A 125 2.35 -11.17 -3.26
C ILE A 125 0.95 -11.68 -3.60
N ASP A 126 0.90 -12.77 -4.33
CA ASP A 126 -0.30 -13.54 -4.60
C ASP A 126 -0.50 -14.66 -3.57
N PHE A 127 -1.56 -15.44 -3.75
CA PHE A 127 -1.92 -16.53 -2.85
C PHE A 127 -0.82 -17.58 -2.70
N GLN A 128 -0.20 -17.98 -3.80
CA GLN A 128 0.84 -19.00 -3.81
C GLN A 128 2.19 -18.44 -3.31
N THR A 129 2.48 -17.18 -3.63
CA THR A 129 3.78 -16.56 -3.28
C THR A 129 3.84 -15.99 -1.87
N GLY A 130 2.69 -15.82 -1.18
CA GLY A 130 2.71 -15.50 0.24
C GLY A 130 1.38 -15.32 0.96
N LEU A 131 0.26 -14.97 0.30
CA LEU A 131 -0.99 -14.70 1.03
C LEU A 131 -1.53 -15.95 1.76
N LYS A 132 -1.34 -17.16 1.20
CA LYS A 132 -1.65 -18.41 1.89
C LYS A 132 -0.90 -18.52 3.22
N LYS A 133 0.40 -18.23 3.22
CA LYS A 133 1.23 -18.29 4.43
C LYS A 133 0.85 -17.23 5.45
N ILE A 134 0.58 -16.01 5.00
CA ILE A 134 0.12 -14.89 5.85
C ILE A 134 -1.23 -15.25 6.49
N LYS A 135 -2.16 -15.81 5.72
CA LYS A 135 -3.45 -16.32 6.23
C LYS A 135 -3.25 -17.35 7.32
N GLU A 136 -2.39 -18.36 7.09
CA GLU A 136 -2.08 -19.39 8.08
C GLU A 136 -1.48 -18.80 9.36
N MET A 137 -0.51 -17.88 9.24
CA MET A 137 0.12 -17.22 10.38
C MET A 137 -0.89 -16.42 11.21
N ILE A 138 -1.85 -15.74 10.56
CA ILE A 138 -2.92 -15.02 11.25
C ILE A 138 -3.84 -15.98 12.01
N ILE A 139 -4.21 -17.11 11.39
CA ILE A 139 -5.13 -18.10 11.98
C ILE A 139 -4.47 -18.79 13.19
N LYS A 140 -3.20 -19.20 13.04
CA LYS A 140 -2.42 -19.88 14.08
C LYS A 140 -1.85 -18.94 15.13
N LYS A 141 -2.02 -17.62 14.96
CA LYS A 141 -1.44 -16.57 15.81
C LYS A 141 0.10 -16.66 15.89
N GLU A 142 0.74 -17.03 14.78
CA GLU A 142 2.19 -17.19 14.67
C GLU A 142 2.87 -15.86 14.35
N PHE A 143 2.87 -14.92 15.30
CA PHE A 143 3.58 -13.66 15.17
C PHE A 143 4.24 -13.22 16.48
N LYS A 144 5.32 -12.45 16.37
CA LYS A 144 6.11 -11.93 17.47
C LYS A 144 5.73 -10.48 17.75
N VAL A 145 5.49 -10.20 19.02
CA VAL A 145 5.48 -8.83 19.52
C VAL A 145 6.93 -8.41 19.71
N SER A 146 7.32 -7.26 19.15
CA SER A 146 8.68 -6.75 19.34
C SER A 146 8.78 -5.97 20.65
N LYS A 147 9.89 -6.13 21.37
CA LYS A 147 10.21 -5.28 22.54
C LYS A 147 10.52 -3.85 22.10
N ALA A 148 11.18 -3.69 20.95
CA ALA A 148 11.50 -2.40 20.36
C ALA A 148 10.48 -2.05 19.28
N LYS A 149 9.81 -0.90 19.43
CA LYS A 149 8.88 -0.39 18.43
C LYS A 149 9.63 0.30 17.28
N GLY A 150 9.07 0.21 16.08
CA GLY A 150 9.51 1.03 14.96
C GLY A 150 9.02 2.48 15.07
N LYS A 151 9.26 3.26 14.02
CA LYS A 151 8.73 4.62 13.87
C LYS A 151 8.01 4.80 12.54
N MET A 152 7.18 5.84 12.45
CA MET A 152 6.60 6.26 11.18
C MET A 152 7.43 7.39 10.57
N ILE A 153 7.70 7.30 9.28
CA ILE A 153 8.31 8.33 8.45
C ILE A 153 7.31 8.67 7.35
N GLN A 154 7.05 9.95 7.14
CA GLN A 154 6.16 10.39 6.07
C GLN A 154 6.97 10.90 4.89
N LYS A 155 6.57 10.48 3.68
CA LYS A 155 7.15 10.89 2.42
C LYS A 155 6.05 11.30 1.45
N ASN A 156 6.40 12.14 0.48
CA ASN A 156 5.53 12.49 -0.64
C ASN A 156 6.31 12.22 -1.92
N ILE A 157 5.70 11.46 -2.83
CA ILE A 157 6.32 11.02 -4.08
C ILE A 157 5.66 11.64 -5.32
N LEU A 158 4.64 12.48 -5.14
CA LEU A 158 3.80 12.96 -6.23
C LEU A 158 4.60 13.68 -7.31
N LYS A 159 5.47 14.61 -6.91
CA LYS A 159 6.26 15.43 -7.84
C LYS A 159 7.28 14.58 -8.59
N GLU A 160 7.94 13.68 -7.89
CA GLU A 160 8.94 12.75 -8.42
C GLU A 160 8.30 11.76 -9.39
N TYR A 161 7.11 11.24 -9.04
CA TYR A 161 6.34 10.35 -9.90
C TYR A 161 5.93 11.03 -11.20
N VAL A 162 5.37 12.25 -11.12
CA VAL A 162 5.01 12.99 -12.34
C VAL A 162 6.25 13.29 -13.18
N LYS A 163 7.33 13.80 -12.56
CA LYS A 163 8.60 14.06 -13.27
C LYS A 163 9.14 12.83 -13.98
N PHE A 164 9.08 11.65 -13.34
CA PHE A 164 9.51 10.39 -13.93
C PHE A 164 8.71 10.05 -15.19
N ASN A 165 7.38 10.16 -15.13
CA ASN A 165 6.52 9.87 -16.28
C ASN A 165 6.84 10.82 -17.45
N PHE A 166 6.98 12.12 -17.22
CA PHE A 166 7.35 13.07 -18.28
C PHE A 166 8.71 12.74 -18.94
N LYS A 167 9.70 12.30 -18.16
CA LYS A 167 11.00 11.89 -18.69
C LYS A 167 10.90 10.60 -19.51
N ALA A 168 10.12 9.63 -19.03
CA ALA A 168 10.00 8.30 -19.65
C ALA A 168 9.35 8.35 -21.04
N PHE A 169 8.37 9.25 -21.24
CA PHE A 169 7.66 9.37 -22.51
C PHE A 169 8.35 10.24 -23.56
N ALA A 170 9.53 10.83 -23.25
CA ALA A 170 10.29 11.72 -24.13
C ALA A 170 9.37 12.71 -24.89
N ILE A 171 8.36 13.25 -24.20
CA ILE A 171 7.19 13.81 -24.88
C ILE A 171 7.66 14.99 -25.74
N PRO A 172 7.59 14.90 -27.08
CA PRO A 172 7.89 16.04 -27.92
C PRO A 172 6.96 17.18 -27.53
N LYS A 173 7.40 18.42 -27.75
CA LYS A 173 6.68 19.67 -27.44
C LYS A 173 5.16 19.47 -27.63
N ILE A 174 4.43 19.27 -26.53
CA ILE A 174 2.99 18.96 -26.59
C ILE A 174 2.31 20.14 -27.26
N THR A 175 1.66 19.89 -28.41
CA THR A 175 0.80 20.89 -29.03
C THR A 175 -0.30 21.24 -28.04
N PRO A 176 -0.62 22.54 -27.82
CA PRO A 176 -1.69 22.91 -26.92
C PRO A 176 -3.01 22.22 -27.32
N LEU A 177 -3.57 21.43 -26.41
CA LEU A 177 -4.84 20.73 -26.58
C LEU A 177 -5.81 21.18 -25.49
N LYS A 178 -7.10 21.28 -25.85
CA LYS A 178 -8.17 21.44 -24.85
C LYS A 178 -8.51 20.06 -24.30
N VAL A 179 -8.18 19.82 -23.03
CA VAL A 179 -8.37 18.52 -22.38
C VAL A 179 -9.30 18.66 -21.19
N VAL A 180 -10.34 17.81 -21.14
CA VAL A 180 -11.20 17.64 -19.97
C VAL A 180 -10.88 16.29 -19.33
N ILE A 181 -10.66 16.27 -18.01
CA ILE A 181 -10.32 15.07 -17.26
C ILE A 181 -11.32 14.89 -16.12
N ASP A 182 -12.14 13.84 -16.20
CA ASP A 182 -12.89 13.33 -15.06
C ASP A 182 -12.11 12.19 -14.40
N THR A 183 -11.86 12.31 -13.09
CA THR A 183 -11.16 11.29 -12.32
C THR A 183 -12.10 10.36 -11.55
N GLY A 184 -13.42 10.51 -11.69
CA GLY A 184 -14.43 9.65 -11.09
C GLY A 184 -14.33 9.55 -9.57
N ASN A 185 -13.94 10.65 -8.91
CA ASN A 185 -13.60 10.70 -7.48
C ASN A 185 -12.56 9.64 -7.06
N THR A 186 -11.69 9.18 -7.96
CA THR A 186 -10.64 8.22 -7.63
C THR A 186 -9.36 8.92 -7.17
N THR A 187 -8.38 8.12 -6.76
CA THR A 187 -7.11 8.68 -6.25
C THR A 187 -6.27 9.36 -7.33
N THR A 188 -6.53 9.12 -8.62
CA THR A 188 -5.79 9.77 -9.72
C THR A 188 -6.00 11.28 -9.78
N GLY A 189 -7.07 11.81 -9.16
CA GLY A 189 -7.33 13.25 -9.04
C GLY A 189 -6.18 14.05 -8.43
N ILE A 190 -5.35 13.42 -7.59
CA ILE A 190 -4.18 14.10 -6.98
C ILE A 190 -3.06 14.37 -7.99
N ILE A 191 -3.04 13.65 -9.12
CA ILE A 191 -1.97 13.70 -10.12
C ILE A 191 -2.22 14.84 -11.12
N ILE A 192 -3.49 15.08 -11.46
CA ILE A 192 -3.90 15.99 -12.52
C ILE A 192 -3.36 17.42 -12.34
N PRO A 193 -3.44 18.05 -11.14
CA PRO A 193 -2.92 19.40 -10.96
C PRO A 193 -1.40 19.50 -11.18
N GLU A 194 -0.64 18.44 -10.88
CA GLU A 194 0.81 18.42 -11.08
C GLU A 194 1.18 18.15 -12.55
N ILE A 195 0.33 17.45 -13.30
CA ILE A 195 0.46 17.33 -14.76
C ILE A 195 0.23 18.69 -15.43
N PHE A 196 -0.87 19.39 -15.10
CA PHE A 196 -1.20 20.67 -15.75
C PHE A 196 -0.19 21.78 -15.47
N LYS A 197 0.52 21.75 -14.33
CA LYS A 197 1.67 22.66 -14.10
C LYS A 197 2.83 22.46 -15.08
N ARG A 198 2.87 21.35 -15.82
CA ARG A 198 3.97 20.94 -16.71
C ARG A 198 3.55 20.86 -18.17
N THR A 199 2.29 21.09 -18.48
CA THR A 199 1.73 21.05 -19.84
C THR A 199 1.16 22.40 -20.22
N LYS A 200 1.02 22.64 -21.52
CA LYS A 200 0.27 23.79 -22.06
C LYS A 200 -1.20 23.46 -22.36
N CYS A 201 -1.70 22.42 -21.69
CA CYS A 201 -3.11 22.05 -21.68
C CYS A 201 -3.83 22.81 -20.57
#